data_AF-A0A942NCQ1-F1
#
_entry.id   AF-A0A942NCQ1-F1
#
_cell.length_a   1.000
_cell.length_b   1.000
_cell.length_c   1.000
_cell.angle_alpha   90.00
_cell.angle_beta   90.00
_cell.angle_gamma   90.00
#
_symmetry.space_group_name_H-M   'P 1'
#
loop_
_entity.id
_entity.type
_entity.pdbx_description
1 polymer ?
#
loop_
_entity_poly.entity_id
_entity_poly.type
_entity_poly.pdbx_seq_one_letter_code
_entity_poly.pdbx_strand_id
1 'polypeptide(L)'
;MKILFPLLFCTMITSIILIGACDKDNDNASSCASKCNMPVASSETAATVPSGLVGTYTLTYTQINPGGPFSDGDTATFQISANNRMVVTYKGQCVDIGNPILFAPGTLEVNFRDNCQFNVLFGASEKVSGGLNEINVGTLSFGFLGQFTAD
;
A
#
# COMPACT_ATOMS: atom_id res chain seq x y z
N MET A 1 16.48 18.85 -65.33
CA MET A 1 16.53 20.22 -64.76
C MET A 1 16.50 20.04 -63.24
N LYS A 2 17.66 19.96 -62.57
CA LYS A 2 18.24 21.00 -61.69
C LYS A 2 17.17 21.54 -60.71
N ILE A 3 17.29 21.44 -59.39
CA ILE A 3 18.37 22.01 -58.54
C ILE A 3 18.53 21.22 -57.21
N LEU A 4 19.77 21.21 -56.74
CA LEU A 4 20.37 20.68 -55.50
C LEU A 4 20.17 21.60 -54.27
N PHE A 5 20.06 20.99 -53.06
CA PHE A 5 20.68 21.32 -51.72
C PHE A 5 20.64 22.78 -51.15
N PRO A 6 21.08 23.05 -49.89
CA PRO A 6 20.68 22.56 -48.56
C PRO A 6 20.44 23.72 -47.55
N LEU A 7 20.03 23.48 -46.30
CA LEU A 7 20.65 24.20 -45.16
C LEU A 7 20.39 23.52 -43.81
N LEU A 8 21.52 23.19 -43.20
CA LEU A 8 21.83 22.91 -41.81
C LEU A 8 21.27 24.00 -40.87
N PHE A 9 20.59 23.64 -39.78
CA PHE A 9 20.72 24.37 -38.51
C PHE A 9 20.56 23.41 -37.32
N CYS A 10 21.68 23.22 -36.65
CA CYS A 10 21.84 22.58 -35.36
C CYS A 10 21.29 23.54 -34.28
N THR A 11 20.47 23.06 -33.35
CA THR A 11 20.23 23.78 -32.09
C THR A 11 20.06 22.75 -30.97
N MET A 12 21.19 22.45 -30.32
CA MET A 12 21.24 21.89 -28.98
C MET A 12 20.55 22.86 -28.01
N ILE A 13 19.50 22.43 -27.32
CA ILE A 13 19.03 23.10 -26.10
C ILE A 13 19.30 22.15 -24.94
N THR A 14 20.39 22.47 -24.24
CA THR A 14 20.77 21.93 -22.94
C THR A 14 19.76 22.39 -21.90
N SER A 15 18.95 21.50 -21.35
CA SER A 15 18.18 21.75 -20.14
C SER A 15 18.82 21.00 -18.98
N ILE A 16 19.68 21.69 -18.25
CA ILE A 16 20.08 21.33 -16.89
C ILE A 16 18.92 21.70 -15.98
N ILE A 17 18.26 20.71 -15.38
CA ILE A 17 17.41 20.91 -14.20
C ILE A 17 18.13 20.22 -13.03
N LEU A 18 18.94 21.02 -12.33
CA LEU A 18 19.14 20.86 -10.90
C LEU A 18 17.82 21.27 -10.25
N ILE A 19 17.20 20.43 -9.40
CA ILE A 19 17.06 20.61 -7.94
C ILE A 19 16.57 19.27 -7.34
N GLY A 20 17.15 18.87 -6.22
CA GLY A 20 16.67 17.76 -5.41
C GLY A 20 17.74 17.27 -4.45
N ALA A 21 18.17 18.14 -3.54
CA ALA A 21 18.89 17.70 -2.36
C ALA A 21 17.95 16.80 -1.55
N CYS A 22 18.27 15.50 -1.46
CA CYS A 22 17.68 14.69 -0.41
C CYS A 22 18.48 14.93 0.85
N ASP A 23 17.87 15.65 1.80
CA ASP A 23 18.23 15.58 3.20
C ASP A 23 18.25 14.11 3.63
N LYS A 24 19.31 13.73 4.35
CA LYS A 24 19.34 12.47 5.08
C LYS A 24 18.53 12.66 6.36
N ASP A 25 17.21 12.69 6.25
CA ASP A 25 16.35 12.42 7.39
C ASP A 25 16.11 10.91 7.45
N ASN A 26 16.74 10.32 8.46
CA ASN A 26 16.73 8.88 8.73
C ASN A 26 15.44 8.49 9.46
N ASP A 27 14.30 8.83 8.86
CA ASP A 27 13.00 8.32 9.25
C ASP A 27 12.57 7.31 8.21
N ASN A 28 12.19 6.12 8.66
CA ASN A 28 11.75 4.99 7.83
C ASN A 28 10.36 5.27 7.23
N ALA A 29 10.20 6.43 6.60
CA ALA A 29 9.00 6.89 5.93
C ALA A 29 8.92 6.19 4.58
N SER A 30 7.79 5.55 4.30
CA SER A 30 7.59 4.94 2.98
C SER A 30 7.70 6.01 1.88
N SER A 31 8.22 5.63 0.72
CA SER A 31 8.33 6.51 -0.45
C SER A 31 7.02 6.62 -1.25
N CYS A 32 5.92 5.97 -0.80
CA CYS A 32 4.63 6.13 -1.47
C CYS A 32 4.18 7.60 -1.44
N ALA A 33 3.76 8.12 -2.59
CA ALA A 33 3.15 9.45 -2.69
C ALA A 33 1.83 9.53 -1.90
N SER A 34 1.05 8.43 -1.90
CA SER A 34 -0.22 8.34 -1.18
C SER A 34 -0.02 7.93 0.27
N LYS A 35 -0.54 8.74 1.20
CA LYS A 35 -0.52 8.49 2.64
C LYS A 35 -1.95 8.51 3.19
N CYS A 36 -2.45 7.39 3.69
CA CYS A 36 -3.79 7.35 4.31
C CYS A 36 -3.66 7.20 5.84
N ASN A 37 -4.08 8.23 6.58
CA ASN A 37 -4.04 8.25 8.04
C ASN A 37 -5.41 8.63 8.58
N MET A 38 -6.40 7.75 8.38
CA MET A 38 -7.73 7.98 8.93
C MET A 38 -7.67 8.06 10.46
N PRO A 39 -8.26 9.10 11.08
CA PRO A 39 -8.34 9.17 12.54
C PRO A 39 -9.09 7.95 13.11
N VAL A 40 -8.68 7.49 14.27
CA VAL A 40 -9.45 6.50 15.05
C VAL A 40 -10.67 7.20 15.65
N ALA A 41 -11.86 6.73 15.31
CA ALA A 41 -13.10 7.29 15.84
C ALA A 41 -13.30 6.92 17.31
N SER A 42 -14.14 7.67 18.04
CA SER A 42 -14.39 7.44 19.47
C SER A 42 -15.02 6.08 19.79
N SER A 43 -15.70 5.46 18.82
CA SER A 43 -16.27 4.11 18.93
C SER A 43 -15.30 3.00 18.53
N GLU A 44 -14.11 3.35 18.05
CA GLU A 44 -13.11 2.40 17.57
C GLU A 44 -11.99 2.24 18.61
N THR A 45 -11.31 1.09 18.56
CA THR A 45 -10.13 0.85 19.38
C THR A 45 -8.90 0.94 18.50
N ALA A 46 -7.97 1.83 18.83
CA ALA A 46 -6.67 1.89 18.16
C ALA A 46 -5.94 0.56 18.33
N ALA A 47 -5.35 0.05 17.25
CA ALA A 47 -4.58 -1.17 17.28
C ALA A 47 -3.08 -0.89 17.41
N THR A 48 -2.40 -1.86 18.01
CA THR A 48 -0.95 -2.02 17.92
C THR A 48 -0.67 -3.22 17.05
N VAL A 49 0.21 -3.09 16.06
CA VAL A 49 0.64 -4.19 15.20
C VAL A 49 1.39 -5.24 16.03
N PRO A 50 0.91 -6.49 16.09
CA PRO A 50 1.65 -7.59 16.71
C PRO A 50 3.00 -7.80 16.01
N SER A 51 4.03 -8.13 16.79
CA SER A 51 5.38 -8.30 16.25
C SER A 51 5.47 -9.42 15.21
N GLY A 52 4.64 -10.46 15.30
CA GLY A 52 4.61 -11.54 14.31
C GLY A 52 3.99 -11.15 12.97
N LEU A 53 3.32 -10.00 12.88
CA LEU A 53 2.86 -9.44 11.59
C LEU A 53 3.92 -8.58 10.90
N VAL A 54 4.99 -8.19 11.58
CA VAL A 54 6.02 -7.31 11.01
C VAL A 54 6.82 -8.05 9.95
N GLY A 55 6.82 -7.54 8.73
CA GLY A 55 7.48 -8.20 7.61
C GLY A 55 7.11 -7.60 6.26
N THR A 56 7.63 -8.21 5.19
CA THR A 56 7.26 -7.91 3.80
C THR A 56 6.76 -9.19 3.15
N TYR A 57 5.58 -9.13 2.54
CA TYR A 57 4.84 -10.28 2.04
C TYR A 57 4.35 -9.99 0.62
N THR A 58 4.70 -10.84 -0.33
CA THR A 58 4.05 -10.85 -1.64
C THR A 58 3.00 -11.96 -1.61
N LEU A 59 1.75 -11.59 -1.82
CA LEU A 59 0.59 -12.46 -1.62
C LEU A 59 -0.30 -12.45 -2.87
N THR A 60 -1.07 -13.50 -3.05
CA THR A 60 -2.01 -13.68 -4.15
C THR A 60 -3.45 -13.47 -3.65
N TYR A 61 -4.23 -12.69 -4.39
CA TYR A 61 -5.61 -12.38 -4.05
C TYR A 61 -6.56 -13.49 -4.50
N THR A 62 -7.39 -13.97 -3.59
CA THR A 62 -8.58 -14.75 -3.90
C THR A 62 -9.81 -13.86 -3.74
N GLN A 63 -10.52 -13.64 -4.84
CA GLN A 63 -11.72 -12.80 -4.84
C GLN A 63 -12.93 -13.60 -4.38
N ILE A 64 -13.67 -13.07 -3.40
CA ILE A 64 -14.89 -13.70 -2.89
C ILE A 64 -16.13 -12.91 -3.32
N ASN A 65 -16.11 -11.59 -3.16
CA ASN A 65 -17.17 -10.70 -3.62
C ASN A 65 -16.60 -9.62 -4.56
N PRO A 66 -17.32 -9.25 -5.64
CA PRO A 66 -16.89 -8.17 -6.52
C PRO A 66 -17.03 -6.79 -5.85
N GLY A 67 -16.43 -5.77 -6.48
CA GLY A 67 -16.52 -4.38 -6.04
C GLY A 67 -15.24 -3.82 -5.42
N GLY A 68 -14.21 -4.66 -5.27
CA GLY A 68 -12.86 -4.23 -4.89
C GLY A 68 -11.97 -3.86 -6.08
N PRO A 69 -10.78 -3.30 -5.81
CA PRO A 69 -9.81 -2.88 -6.83
C PRO A 69 -8.93 -4.03 -7.34
N PHE A 70 -9.00 -5.20 -6.69
CA PHE A 70 -8.22 -6.39 -7.01
C PHE A 70 -9.09 -7.43 -7.72
N SER A 71 -8.50 -8.14 -8.68
CA SER A 71 -9.11 -9.28 -9.38
C SER A 71 -8.52 -10.59 -8.87
N ASP A 72 -9.28 -11.68 -8.97
CA ASP A 72 -8.80 -13.01 -8.62
C ASP A 72 -7.45 -13.34 -9.29
N GLY A 73 -6.49 -13.84 -8.49
CA GLY A 73 -5.13 -14.16 -8.93
C GLY A 73 -4.17 -12.97 -9.01
N ASP A 74 -4.61 -11.73 -8.74
CA ASP A 74 -3.70 -10.59 -8.65
C ASP A 74 -2.70 -10.76 -7.50
N THR A 75 -1.47 -10.31 -7.70
CA THR A 75 -0.46 -10.26 -6.63
C THR A 75 -0.21 -8.85 -6.14
N ALA A 76 0.00 -8.69 -4.83
CA ALA A 76 0.38 -7.42 -4.21
C ALA A 76 1.44 -7.65 -3.13
N THR A 77 2.24 -6.62 -2.88
CA THR A 77 3.24 -6.62 -1.80
C THR A 77 2.76 -5.78 -0.63
N PHE A 78 2.80 -6.36 0.56
CA PHE A 78 2.44 -5.76 1.84
C PHE A 78 3.68 -5.68 2.71
N GLN A 79 4.05 -4.48 3.13
CA GLN A 79 5.07 -4.28 4.17
C GLN A 79 4.38 -3.75 5.42
N ILE A 80 4.40 -4.55 6.49
CA ILE A 80 3.83 -4.22 7.78
C ILE A 80 4.98 -3.90 8.74
N SER A 81 4.90 -2.80 9.47
CA SER A 81 5.96 -2.34 10.37
C SER A 81 5.46 -2.10 11.79
N ALA A 82 6.39 -2.22 12.75
CA ALA A 82 6.13 -2.10 14.18
C ALA A 82 5.64 -0.71 14.63
N ASN A 83 5.77 0.31 13.78
CA ASN A 83 5.27 1.67 14.03
C ASN A 83 3.81 1.84 13.58
N ASN A 84 3.02 0.76 13.56
CA ASN A 84 1.61 0.75 13.18
C ASN A 84 1.36 1.27 11.76
N ARG A 85 2.19 0.84 10.80
CA ARG A 85 2.05 1.19 9.39
C ARG A 85 1.96 -0.06 8.50
N MET A 86 1.22 0.08 7.41
CA MET A 86 1.17 -0.88 6.32
C MET A 86 1.42 -0.13 5.01
N VAL A 87 2.37 -0.62 4.23
CA VAL A 87 2.61 -0.18 2.86
C VAL A 87 2.07 -1.24 1.92
N VAL A 88 1.20 -0.85 0.98
CA VAL A 88 0.66 -1.74 -0.05
C VAL A 88 1.15 -1.29 -1.40
N THR A 89 1.79 -2.20 -2.15
CA THR A 89 2.23 -1.98 -3.53
C THR A 89 1.52 -2.92 -4.47
N TYR A 90 0.85 -2.35 -5.48
CA TYR A 90 0.07 -3.11 -6.45
C TYR A 90 0.06 -2.39 -7.81
N LYS A 91 0.44 -3.11 -8.88
CA LYS A 91 0.50 -2.60 -10.27
C LYS A 91 1.19 -1.23 -10.41
N GLY A 92 2.32 -1.05 -9.72
CA GLY A 92 3.10 0.20 -9.73
C GLY A 92 2.51 1.34 -8.90
N GLN A 93 1.35 1.15 -8.28
CA GLN A 93 0.79 2.05 -7.28
C GLN A 93 1.27 1.65 -5.88
N CYS A 94 1.36 2.63 -4.99
CA CYS A 94 1.90 2.47 -3.63
C CYS A 94 1.09 3.35 -2.68
N VAL A 95 0.67 2.81 -1.54
CA VAL A 95 0.05 3.55 -0.45
C VAL A 95 0.67 3.18 0.88
N ASP A 96 0.85 4.16 1.77
CA ASP A 96 1.29 3.95 3.14
C ASP A 96 0.20 4.39 4.11
N ILE A 97 -0.30 3.42 4.86
CA ILE A 97 -1.50 3.50 5.67
C ILE A 97 -1.10 3.45 7.14
N GLY A 98 -1.61 4.37 7.94
CA GLY A 98 -1.40 4.40 9.39
C GLY A 98 -2.71 4.41 10.19
N ASN A 99 -2.58 4.59 11.50
CA ASN A 99 -3.70 4.60 12.46
C ASN A 99 -4.62 3.37 12.35
N PRO A 100 -4.06 2.15 12.47
CA PRO A 100 -4.88 0.96 12.38
C PRO A 100 -5.82 0.85 13.59
N ILE A 101 -6.88 0.08 13.41
CA ILE A 101 -7.88 -0.22 14.43
C ILE A 101 -8.00 -1.73 14.62
N LEU A 102 -8.45 -2.16 15.79
CA LEU A 102 -8.76 -3.58 16.00
C LEU A 102 -10.03 -3.93 15.22
N PHE A 103 -10.05 -5.11 14.60
CA PHE A 103 -11.27 -5.63 13.98
C PHE A 103 -12.38 -5.81 15.02
N ALA A 104 -12.06 -6.46 16.13
CA ALA A 104 -12.93 -6.59 17.29
C ALA A 104 -12.12 -6.66 18.59
N PRO A 105 -12.71 -6.28 19.74
CA PRO A 105 -12.06 -6.43 21.04
C PRO A 105 -11.59 -7.87 21.30
N GLY A 106 -10.34 -8.03 21.73
CA GLY A 106 -9.76 -9.34 22.03
C GLY A 106 -9.25 -10.13 20.82
N THR A 107 -9.30 -9.56 19.62
CA THR A 107 -8.70 -10.16 18.42
C THR A 107 -7.29 -9.64 18.17
N LEU A 108 -6.49 -10.39 17.43
CA LEU A 108 -5.18 -9.96 16.92
C LEU A 108 -5.25 -9.42 15.49
N GLU A 109 -6.45 -9.33 14.92
CA GLU A 109 -6.64 -8.78 13.58
C GLU A 109 -6.61 -7.26 13.62
N VAL A 110 -5.69 -6.70 12.83
CA VAL A 110 -5.39 -5.27 12.76
C VAL A 110 -5.82 -4.74 11.40
N ASN A 111 -6.72 -3.76 11.41
CA ASN A 111 -7.31 -3.19 10.21
C ASN A 111 -6.68 -1.85 9.85
N PHE A 112 -6.17 -1.78 8.62
CA PHE A 112 -5.64 -0.58 7.97
C PHE A 112 -6.65 -0.06 6.97
N ARG A 113 -7.03 1.22 7.09
CA ARG A 113 -8.07 1.83 6.25
C ARG A 113 -7.42 2.70 5.17
N ASP A 114 -7.42 2.20 3.95
CA ASP A 114 -7.00 2.94 2.76
C ASP A 114 -8.21 3.66 2.18
N ASN A 115 -8.36 4.95 2.48
CA ASN A 115 -9.39 5.80 1.91
C ASN A 115 -8.86 6.76 0.82
N CYS A 116 -7.64 6.55 0.33
CA CYS A 116 -6.96 7.53 -0.50
C CYS A 116 -6.32 6.97 -1.79
N GLN A 117 -6.04 5.66 -1.85
CA GLN A 117 -5.50 4.99 -3.04
C GLN A 117 -6.44 3.92 -3.58
N PHE A 118 -6.68 2.85 -2.81
CA PHE A 118 -7.47 1.68 -3.24
C PHE A 118 -8.91 1.70 -2.72
N ASN A 119 -9.22 2.58 -1.75
CA ASN A 119 -10.55 2.75 -1.16
C ASN A 119 -11.12 1.46 -0.52
N VAL A 120 -10.26 0.75 0.23
CA VAL A 120 -10.56 -0.53 0.89
C VAL A 120 -9.97 -0.57 2.30
N LEU A 121 -10.41 -1.55 3.07
CA LEU A 121 -9.84 -1.94 4.35
C LEU A 121 -8.98 -3.19 4.15
N PHE A 122 -7.78 -3.19 4.73
CA PHE A 122 -6.88 -4.34 4.80
C PHE A 122 -6.81 -4.84 6.25
N GLY A 123 -7.31 -6.04 6.52
CA GLY A 123 -7.25 -6.69 7.84
C GLY A 123 -6.15 -7.72 7.90
N ALA A 124 -5.08 -7.44 8.64
CA ALA A 124 -3.97 -8.36 8.83
C ALA A 124 -4.21 -9.25 10.04
N SER A 125 -4.29 -10.57 9.83
CA SER A 125 -4.47 -11.55 10.89
C SER A 125 -3.22 -12.40 11.10
N GLU A 126 -2.94 -12.75 12.35
CA GLU A 126 -1.77 -13.55 12.74
C GLU A 126 -2.15 -15.03 12.92
N LYS A 127 -1.25 -15.94 12.55
CA LYS A 127 -1.38 -17.37 12.88
C LYS A 127 -1.20 -17.57 14.37
N VAL A 128 -1.83 -18.61 14.93
CA VAL A 128 -1.61 -19.03 16.33
C VAL A 128 -0.13 -19.38 16.60
N SER A 129 0.58 -19.86 15.58
CA SER A 129 2.02 -20.16 15.64
C SER A 129 2.93 -18.93 15.52
N GLY A 130 2.35 -17.74 15.37
CA GLY A 130 3.05 -16.53 14.96
C GLY A 130 3.20 -16.43 13.44
N GLY A 131 3.40 -15.20 12.95
CA GLY A 131 3.52 -14.90 11.53
C GLY A 131 2.19 -14.50 10.88
N LEU A 132 2.27 -13.82 9.73
CA LEU A 132 1.08 -13.46 8.95
C LEU A 132 0.29 -14.72 8.53
N ASN A 133 -1.02 -14.71 8.79
CA ASN A 133 -1.97 -15.69 8.27
C ASN A 133 -2.45 -15.28 6.87
N GLU A 134 -3.12 -14.14 6.79
CA GLU A 134 -3.69 -13.57 5.57
C GLU A 134 -3.88 -12.05 5.72
N ILE A 135 -4.15 -11.37 4.60
CA ILE A 135 -4.67 -10.00 4.59
C ILE A 135 -6.09 -10.04 4.01
N ASN A 136 -7.08 -9.89 4.87
CA ASN A 136 -8.48 -9.72 4.47
C ASN A 136 -8.65 -8.38 3.76
N VAL A 137 -9.44 -8.36 2.68
CA VAL A 137 -9.81 -7.15 1.96
C VAL A 137 -11.30 -6.92 2.15
N GLY A 138 -11.66 -5.72 2.61
CA GLY A 138 -13.04 -5.32 2.79
C GLY A 138 -13.31 -3.91 2.28
N THR A 139 -14.59 -3.53 2.26
CA THR A 139 -14.98 -2.13 2.10
C THR A 139 -14.61 -1.34 3.36
N LEU A 140 -14.56 -0.01 3.27
CA LEU A 140 -14.37 0.86 4.44
C LEU A 140 -15.50 0.75 5.49
N SER A 141 -16.60 0.07 5.14
CA SER A 141 -17.71 -0.28 6.04
C SER A 141 -17.73 -1.77 6.40
N PHE A 142 -16.57 -2.45 6.32
CA PHE A 142 -16.36 -3.84 6.75
C PHE A 142 -17.11 -4.91 5.95
N GLY A 143 -17.54 -4.63 4.71
CA GLY A 143 -18.05 -5.66 3.81
C GLY A 143 -16.90 -6.47 3.22
N PHE A 144 -16.88 -7.79 3.37
CA PHE A 144 -15.79 -8.64 2.89
C PHE A 144 -15.76 -8.77 1.37
N LEU A 145 -14.58 -8.58 0.76
CA LEU A 145 -14.36 -8.64 -0.70
C LEU A 145 -13.51 -9.86 -1.10
N GLY A 146 -12.61 -10.31 -0.24
CA GLY A 146 -11.70 -11.41 -0.50
C GLY A 146 -10.47 -11.32 0.38
N GLN A 147 -9.43 -12.07 0.04
CA GLN A 147 -8.24 -12.15 0.88
C GLN A 147 -6.97 -12.38 0.07
N PHE A 148 -5.87 -11.86 0.58
CA PHE A 148 -4.52 -12.15 0.11
C PHE A 148 -3.88 -13.22 1.01
N THR A 149 -3.37 -14.28 0.41
CA THR A 149 -2.67 -15.38 1.10
C THR A 149 -1.34 -15.68 0.44
N ALA A 150 -0.44 -16.33 1.18
CA ALA A 150 0.71 -16.99 0.55
C ALA A 150 0.20 -18.25 -0.16
N ASP A 151 0.65 -18.47 -1.39
CA ASP A 151 0.38 -19.72 -2.13
C ASP A 151 0.99 -20.94 -1.42
#